data_AF-K6UP43-F1
#
_entry.id   AF-K6UP43-F1
#
_cell.length_a   1.000
_cell.length_b   1.000
_cell.length_c   1.000
_cell.angle_alpha   90.00
_cell.angle_beta   90.00
_cell.angle_gamma   90.00
#
_symmetry.space_group_name_H-M   'P 1'
#
loop_
_entity.id
_entity.type
_entity.pdbx_description
1 polymer ?
#
loop_
_entity_poly.entity_id
_entity_poly.type
_entity_poly.pdbx_seq_one_letter_code
_entity_poly.pdbx_strand_id
1 'polypeptide(L)'
;MSTETEDTYYSYNDYCFYKKIFDDAHYYSKKESVNKDNIIIKSIHSKFRDRFIKLCATIKDYLSHSDIKHLSDITNTCKYINYHIRSDIKNHMYYDINDNSNNFKRYFQFDDEFKNNSCISKINYIDDITFNKMNKLYDLYDAYAAYCDYRNYESVQDNCETLGDVFDDYNDIIKSNKYANSIYLYKELKNIKCLIERDHLIYSGKCDSKLIEFASPEVPALEYEKTM
;
A
#
# COMPACT_ATOMS: atom_id res chain seq x y z
N MET A 1 -11.66 8.07 -15.14
CA MET A 1 -11.23 6.86 -14.41
C MET A 1 -9.79 6.63 -14.82
N SER A 2 -8.84 6.55 -13.87
CA SER A 2 -7.51 6.09 -14.23
C SER A 2 -7.61 4.63 -14.64
N THR A 3 -7.05 4.30 -15.78
CA THR A 3 -6.97 2.92 -16.26
C THR A 3 -5.93 2.22 -15.41
N GLU A 4 -6.34 1.15 -14.73
CA GLU A 4 -5.39 0.27 -14.05
C GLU A 4 -4.41 -0.33 -15.07
N THR A 5 -3.20 -0.59 -14.59
CA THR A 5 -2.10 -1.20 -15.33
C THR A 5 -1.47 -2.29 -14.47
N GLU A 6 -0.57 -3.08 -15.06
CA GLU A 6 0.22 -4.08 -14.33
C GLU A 6 1.01 -3.47 -13.15
N ASP A 7 1.29 -2.19 -13.26
CA ASP A 7 2.01 -1.40 -12.28
C ASP A 7 1.11 -0.81 -11.17
N THR A 8 -0.21 -1.01 -11.20
CA THR A 8 -1.11 -0.34 -10.26
C THR A 8 -0.97 -0.89 -8.84
N TYR A 9 -0.88 -2.21 -8.69
CA TYR A 9 -0.81 -2.88 -7.39
C TYR A 9 0.60 -3.42 -7.16
N TYR A 10 1.07 -3.36 -5.92
CA TYR A 10 2.26 -4.11 -5.56
C TYR A 10 1.95 -5.60 -5.47
N SER A 11 2.94 -6.42 -5.82
CA SER A 11 2.98 -7.79 -5.34
C SER A 11 3.10 -7.81 -3.81
N TYR A 12 2.66 -8.88 -3.16
CA TYR A 12 2.78 -9.04 -1.71
C TYR A 12 4.21 -8.78 -1.21
N ASN A 13 5.22 -9.37 -1.86
CA ASN A 13 6.61 -9.22 -1.45
C ASN A 13 7.13 -7.79 -1.62
N ASP A 14 6.81 -7.14 -2.74
CA ASP A 14 7.20 -5.74 -2.96
C ASP A 14 6.54 -4.82 -1.93
N TYR A 15 5.24 -5.04 -1.68
CA TYR A 15 4.49 -4.30 -0.68
C TYR A 15 5.16 -4.41 0.70
N CYS A 16 5.44 -5.62 1.18
CA CYS A 16 6.10 -5.84 2.47
C CYS A 16 7.49 -5.17 2.52
N PHE A 17 8.26 -5.24 1.43
CA PHE A 17 9.57 -4.61 1.34
C PHE A 17 9.49 -3.08 1.49
N TYR A 18 8.66 -2.41 0.69
CA TYR A 18 8.53 -0.95 0.75
C TYR A 18 7.86 -0.49 2.05
N LYS A 19 6.86 -1.24 2.54
CA LYS A 19 6.19 -0.99 3.82
C LYS A 19 7.17 -0.94 4.97
N LYS A 20 8.00 -1.97 5.11
CA LYS A 20 8.97 -2.06 6.21
C LYS A 20 9.88 -0.82 6.26
N ILE A 21 10.46 -0.45 5.12
CA ILE A 21 11.39 0.69 5.05
C ILE A 21 10.66 2.01 5.33
N PHE A 22 9.46 2.16 4.80
CA PHE A 22 8.67 3.37 5.02
C PHE A 22 8.17 3.50 6.46
N ASP A 23 7.76 2.41 7.10
CA ASP A 23 7.33 2.40 8.49
C ASP A 23 8.50 2.69 9.44
N ASP A 24 9.68 2.13 9.17
CA ASP A 24 10.92 2.47 9.89
C ASP A 24 11.24 3.96 9.73
N ALA A 25 11.18 4.48 8.50
CA ALA A 25 11.34 5.91 8.24
C ALA A 25 10.28 6.73 8.98
N HIS A 26 9.03 6.27 9.01
CA HIS A 26 7.95 6.97 9.70
C HIS A 26 8.17 7.00 11.21
N TYR A 27 8.59 5.89 11.80
CA TYR A 27 8.83 5.79 13.23
C TYR A 27 10.00 6.69 13.65
N TYR A 28 11.12 6.63 12.94
CA TYR A 28 12.33 7.37 13.28
C TYR A 28 12.42 8.79 12.71
N SER A 29 11.46 9.23 11.88
CA SER A 29 11.66 10.48 11.16
C SER A 29 11.79 11.72 12.03
N LYS A 30 12.79 12.53 11.70
CA LYS A 30 13.17 13.74 12.43
C LYS A 30 12.46 14.95 11.83
N LYS A 31 11.42 15.47 12.49
CA LYS A 31 10.67 16.65 12.00
C LYS A 31 11.55 17.89 11.85
N GLU A 32 12.70 17.92 12.53
CA GLU A 32 13.72 18.96 12.44
C GLU A 32 14.41 19.00 11.07
N SER A 33 14.36 17.91 10.29
CA SER A 33 14.89 17.86 8.91
C SER A 33 14.05 18.65 7.90
N VAL A 34 12.87 19.11 8.32
CA VAL A 34 11.92 19.88 7.51
C VAL A 34 12.07 21.36 7.83
N ASN A 35 12.29 22.18 6.80
CA ASN A 35 12.32 23.62 6.93
C ASN A 35 10.92 24.16 7.23
N LYS A 36 10.63 24.40 8.52
CA LYS A 36 9.34 24.91 8.99
C LYS A 36 9.04 26.34 8.55
N ASP A 37 10.06 27.08 8.11
CA ASP A 37 9.92 28.43 7.59
C ASP A 37 9.51 28.48 6.11
N ASN A 38 9.51 27.32 5.43
CA ASN A 38 9.08 27.18 4.06
C ASN A 38 7.65 27.70 3.85
N ILE A 39 7.44 28.47 2.76
CA ILE A 39 6.15 29.10 2.45
C ILE A 39 5.01 28.10 2.30
N ILE A 40 5.30 26.89 1.79
CA ILE A 40 4.32 25.80 1.65
C ILE A 40 3.89 25.30 3.02
N ILE A 41 4.84 25.08 3.95
CA ILE A 41 4.53 24.66 5.33
C ILE A 41 3.66 25.71 6.04
N LYS A 42 3.96 27.00 5.82
CA LYS A 42 3.20 28.11 6.37
C LYS A 42 1.78 28.20 5.80
N SER A 43 1.59 27.86 4.51
CA SER A 43 0.27 27.85 3.88
C SER A 43 -0.60 26.64 4.26
N ILE A 44 -0.01 25.54 4.73
CA ILE A 44 -0.79 24.42 5.29
C ILE A 44 -1.54 24.88 6.54
N HIS A 45 -2.84 24.57 6.56
CA HIS A 45 -3.72 24.85 7.69
C HIS A 45 -3.16 24.25 8.98
N SER A 46 -3.17 25.04 10.07
CA SER A 46 -2.49 24.70 11.33
C SER A 46 -2.84 23.31 11.87
N LYS A 47 -4.12 22.92 11.81
CA LYS A 47 -4.62 21.58 12.19
C LYS A 47 -3.90 20.40 11.51
N PHE A 48 -3.34 20.58 10.32
CA PHE A 48 -2.71 19.51 9.54
C PHE A 48 -1.20 19.68 9.39
N ARG A 49 -0.67 20.85 9.76
CA ARG A 49 0.73 21.22 9.55
C ARG A 49 1.69 20.21 10.16
N ASP A 50 1.44 19.76 11.39
CA ASP A 50 2.33 18.81 12.07
C ASP A 50 2.37 17.43 11.43
N ARG A 51 1.26 16.99 10.80
CA ARG A 51 1.22 15.75 10.03
C ARG A 51 1.88 15.91 8.68
N PHE A 52 1.63 17.02 7.98
CA PHE A 52 2.32 17.34 6.73
C PHE A 52 3.84 17.36 6.94
N ILE A 53 4.32 18.03 8.01
CA ILE A 53 5.74 18.03 8.41
C ILE A 53 6.23 16.61 8.69
N LYS A 54 5.47 15.80 9.45
CA LYS A 54 5.86 14.41 9.73
C LYS A 54 6.02 13.61 8.44
N LEU A 55 5.05 13.71 7.52
CA LEU A 55 5.08 12.97 6.26
C LEU A 55 6.22 13.46 5.34
N CYS A 56 6.49 14.77 5.29
CA CYS A 56 7.68 15.30 4.60
C CYS A 56 8.97 14.70 5.17
N ALA A 57 9.12 14.67 6.50
CA ALA A 57 10.29 14.07 7.14
C ALA A 57 10.41 12.58 6.81
N THR A 58 9.30 11.84 6.91
CA THR A 58 9.23 10.42 6.55
C THR A 58 9.64 10.17 5.10
N ILE A 59 9.15 10.97 4.14
CA ILE A 59 9.52 10.83 2.73
C ILE A 59 11.02 11.09 2.52
N LYS A 60 11.60 12.10 3.19
CA LYS A 60 13.05 12.36 3.12
C LYS A 60 13.85 11.16 3.63
N ASP A 61 13.50 10.64 4.80
CA ASP A 61 14.21 9.51 5.41
C ASP A 61 14.05 8.22 4.59
N TYR A 62 12.85 7.97 4.05
CA TYR A 62 12.57 6.86 3.15
C TYR A 62 13.39 6.93 1.86
N LEU A 63 13.41 8.09 1.18
CA LEU A 63 14.17 8.27 -0.07
C LEU A 63 15.68 8.25 0.14
N SER A 64 16.16 8.57 1.34
CA SER A 64 17.58 8.49 1.71
C SER A 64 18.01 7.11 2.19
N HIS A 65 17.09 6.18 2.44
CA HIS A 65 17.42 4.81 2.86
C HIS A 65 18.29 4.11 1.81
N SER A 66 19.32 3.37 2.21
CA SER A 66 20.30 2.77 1.30
C SER A 66 19.64 1.88 0.23
N ASP A 67 18.66 1.10 0.65
CA ASP A 67 17.95 0.16 -0.23
C ASP A 67 17.00 0.88 -1.19
N ILE A 68 16.63 2.12 -0.90
CA ILE A 68 15.70 2.93 -1.70
C ILE A 68 16.44 3.91 -2.61
N LYS A 69 17.56 4.46 -2.14
CA LYS A 69 18.31 5.52 -2.81
C LYS A 69 18.73 5.14 -4.23
N HIS A 70 19.04 3.87 -4.47
CA HIS A 70 19.39 3.37 -5.80
C HIS A 70 18.17 3.02 -6.67
N LEU A 71 16.99 2.89 -6.05
CA LEU A 71 15.72 2.57 -6.69
C LEU A 71 14.83 3.81 -6.91
N SER A 72 15.29 5.01 -6.55
CA SER A 72 14.45 6.22 -6.60
C SER A 72 13.92 6.53 -8.00
N ASP A 73 14.65 6.13 -9.04
CA ASP A 73 14.23 6.28 -10.44
C ASP A 73 13.17 5.25 -10.88
N ILE A 74 12.98 4.18 -10.11
CA ILE A 74 12.05 3.10 -10.38
C ILE A 74 10.65 3.48 -9.89
N THR A 75 9.64 3.27 -10.74
CA THR A 75 8.24 3.64 -10.47
C THR A 75 7.71 3.01 -9.18
N ASN A 76 8.16 1.82 -8.81
CA ASN A 76 7.75 1.11 -7.60
C ASN A 76 8.14 1.84 -6.31
N THR A 77 9.27 2.53 -6.23
CA THR A 77 9.62 3.29 -5.02
C THR A 77 8.63 4.41 -4.73
N CYS A 78 8.21 5.11 -5.80
CA CYS A 78 7.41 6.33 -5.70
C CYS A 78 5.91 6.05 -5.47
N LYS A 79 5.43 4.90 -5.93
CA LYS A 79 4.03 4.46 -5.74
C LYS A 79 3.67 4.35 -4.25
N TYR A 80 4.61 3.94 -3.39
CA TYR A 80 4.36 3.74 -1.96
C TYR A 80 4.17 5.08 -1.25
N ILE A 81 4.97 6.08 -1.64
CA ILE A 81 4.81 7.47 -1.21
C ILE A 81 3.42 7.99 -1.62
N ASN A 82 2.98 7.74 -2.86
CA ASN A 82 1.66 8.16 -3.32
C ASN A 82 0.52 7.51 -2.53
N TYR A 83 0.64 6.22 -2.22
CA TYR A 83 -0.32 5.50 -1.38
C TYR A 83 -0.46 6.14 0.01
N HIS A 84 0.67 6.43 0.68
CA HIS A 84 0.67 7.04 2.02
C HIS A 84 0.21 8.49 2.03
N ILE A 85 0.64 9.30 1.07
CA ILE A 85 0.10 10.67 0.88
C ILE A 85 -1.42 10.61 0.77
N ARG A 86 -1.94 9.69 -0.04
CA ARG A 86 -3.39 9.53 -0.23
C ARG A 86 -4.10 9.06 1.03
N SER A 87 -3.55 8.08 1.74
CA SER A 87 -4.12 7.54 2.98
C SER A 87 -4.23 8.62 4.07
N ASP A 88 -3.15 9.38 4.29
CA ASP A 88 -3.11 10.47 5.27
C ASP A 88 -4.06 11.62 4.92
N ILE A 89 -4.20 11.94 3.62
CA ILE A 89 -5.14 12.94 3.13
C ILE A 89 -6.59 12.49 3.33
N LYS A 90 -6.95 11.26 2.95
CA LYS A 90 -8.35 10.77 3.01
C LYS A 90 -8.87 10.75 4.44
N ASN A 91 -8.04 10.37 5.40
CA ASN A 91 -8.47 10.24 6.79
C ASN A 91 -8.69 11.59 7.47
N HIS A 92 -8.11 12.70 6.96
CA HIS A 92 -8.02 13.91 7.77
C HIS A 92 -7.99 15.26 7.02
N MET A 93 -7.70 15.32 5.72
CA MET A 93 -7.58 16.58 4.97
C MET A 93 -8.77 16.74 4.02
N TYR A 94 -9.88 17.29 4.54
CA TYR A 94 -11.13 17.55 3.78
C TYR A 94 -11.03 18.73 2.78
N TYR A 95 -9.85 19.31 2.58
CA TYR A 95 -9.60 20.36 1.59
C TYR A 95 -8.99 19.77 0.31
N ASP A 96 -9.30 20.40 -0.83
CA ASP A 96 -9.06 19.93 -2.20
C ASP A 96 -7.84 19.00 -2.34
N ILE A 97 -8.12 17.71 -2.57
CA ILE A 97 -7.10 16.65 -2.56
C ILE A 97 -6.05 16.88 -3.66
N ASN A 98 -6.43 17.54 -4.76
CA ASN A 98 -5.50 17.93 -5.82
C ASN A 98 -4.50 18.99 -5.33
N ASP A 99 -4.86 19.83 -4.36
CA ASP A 99 -3.98 20.82 -3.76
C ASP A 99 -2.93 20.13 -2.86
N ASN A 100 -3.29 19.06 -2.16
CA ASN A 100 -2.41 18.39 -1.20
C ASN A 100 -1.24 17.62 -1.85
N SER A 101 -1.46 16.80 -2.88
CA SER A 101 -0.36 16.14 -3.62
C SER A 101 0.56 17.18 -4.28
N ASN A 102 -0.02 18.28 -4.77
CA ASN A 102 0.75 19.40 -5.30
C ASN A 102 1.54 20.14 -4.22
N ASN A 103 1.00 20.28 -3.00
CA ASN A 103 1.71 20.87 -1.88
C ASN A 103 2.95 20.05 -1.50
N PHE A 104 2.88 18.71 -1.50
CA PHE A 104 4.07 17.88 -1.31
C PHE A 104 5.11 18.14 -2.41
N LYS A 105 4.69 18.08 -3.69
CA LYS A 105 5.59 18.40 -4.83
C LYS A 105 6.26 19.77 -4.69
N ARG A 106 5.47 20.80 -4.41
CA ARG A 106 5.94 22.19 -4.26
C ARG A 106 6.87 22.34 -3.08
N TYR A 107 6.59 21.69 -1.94
CA TYR A 107 7.49 21.70 -0.79
C TYR A 107 8.87 21.17 -1.20
N PHE A 108 8.92 20.00 -1.84
CA PHE A 108 10.18 19.36 -2.23
C PHE A 108 10.94 20.10 -3.34
N GLN A 109 10.27 20.92 -4.16
CA GLN A 109 10.95 21.80 -5.12
C GLN A 109 11.87 22.84 -4.46
N PHE A 110 11.59 23.21 -3.21
CA PHE A 110 12.44 24.11 -2.41
C PHE A 110 13.46 23.36 -1.52
N ASP A 111 13.50 22.03 -1.58
CA ASP A 111 14.42 21.21 -0.81
C ASP A 111 15.66 20.90 -1.67
N ASP A 112 16.83 21.40 -1.28
CA ASP A 112 18.04 21.28 -2.11
C ASP A 112 18.50 19.84 -2.36
N GLU A 113 18.19 18.93 -1.43
CA GLU A 113 18.56 17.52 -1.53
C GLU A 113 17.59 16.76 -2.45
N PHE A 114 16.29 17.06 -2.37
CA PHE A 114 15.25 16.26 -3.03
C PHE A 114 14.57 16.91 -4.23
N LYS A 115 14.84 18.19 -4.54
CA LYS A 115 14.20 18.91 -5.67
C LYS A 115 14.33 18.21 -7.02
N ASN A 116 15.41 17.45 -7.23
CA ASN A 116 15.67 16.71 -8.46
C ASN A 116 15.37 15.21 -8.35
N ASN A 117 14.82 14.74 -7.23
CA ASN A 117 14.49 13.34 -7.04
C ASN A 117 13.30 12.96 -7.95
N SER A 118 13.48 11.90 -8.73
CA SER A 118 12.51 11.41 -9.71
C SER A 118 11.18 10.95 -9.09
N CYS A 119 11.16 10.51 -7.83
CA CYS A 119 9.90 10.23 -7.15
C CYS A 119 9.06 11.48 -6.90
N ILE A 120 9.69 12.62 -6.61
CA ILE A 120 8.96 13.87 -6.35
C ILE A 120 8.17 14.29 -7.59
N SER A 121 8.75 14.20 -8.77
CA SER A 121 8.02 14.53 -10.02
C SER A 121 6.88 13.54 -10.31
N LYS A 122 7.02 12.28 -9.86
CA LYS A 122 6.01 11.21 -9.96
C LYS A 122 4.97 11.21 -8.83
N ILE A 123 5.01 12.16 -7.88
CA ILE A 123 3.98 12.26 -6.83
C ILE A 123 2.63 12.61 -7.46
N ASN A 124 1.67 11.70 -7.49
CA ASN A 124 0.43 11.91 -8.23
C ASN A 124 -0.78 11.54 -7.39
N TYR A 125 -1.92 12.13 -7.74
CA TYR A 125 -3.20 11.79 -7.14
C TYR A 125 -3.62 10.36 -7.55
N ILE A 126 -4.02 9.56 -6.57
CA ILE A 126 -4.67 8.26 -6.77
C ILE A 126 -6.17 8.48 -6.54
N ASP A 127 -6.98 8.21 -7.56
CA ASP A 127 -8.43 8.39 -7.47
C ASP A 127 -9.07 7.47 -6.43
N ASP A 128 -10.25 7.85 -5.95
CA ASP A 128 -10.99 7.13 -4.92
C ASP A 128 -11.18 5.64 -5.23
N ILE A 129 -11.48 5.29 -6.49
CA ILE A 129 -11.80 3.91 -6.86
C ILE A 129 -10.53 3.07 -6.79
N THR A 130 -9.44 3.52 -7.43
CA THR A 130 -8.15 2.81 -7.39
C THR A 130 -7.60 2.73 -5.97
N PHE A 131 -7.65 3.83 -5.20
CA PHE A 131 -7.17 3.85 -3.83
C PHE A 131 -7.94 2.87 -2.93
N ASN A 132 -9.27 2.81 -3.04
CA ASN A 132 -10.06 1.88 -2.24
C ASN A 132 -9.73 0.41 -2.53
N LYS A 133 -9.42 0.08 -3.79
CA LYS A 133 -8.95 -1.27 -4.17
C LYS A 133 -7.57 -1.57 -3.60
N MET A 134 -6.63 -0.63 -3.75
CA MET A 134 -5.29 -0.75 -3.14
C MET A 134 -5.38 -0.97 -1.64
N ASN A 135 -6.18 -0.15 -0.94
CA ASN A 135 -6.34 -0.25 0.50
C ASN A 135 -6.84 -1.64 0.90
N LYS A 136 -7.88 -2.16 0.23
CA LYS A 136 -8.39 -3.50 0.53
C LYS A 136 -7.36 -4.60 0.28
N LEU A 137 -6.61 -4.53 -0.81
CA LEU A 137 -5.54 -5.48 -1.10
C LEU A 137 -4.42 -5.41 -0.04
N TYR A 138 -4.02 -4.21 0.36
CA TYR A 138 -2.93 -4.00 1.30
C TYR A 138 -3.34 -4.29 2.75
N ASP A 139 -4.60 -4.06 3.12
CA ASP A 139 -5.17 -4.51 4.39
C ASP A 139 -5.11 -6.05 4.48
N LEU A 140 -5.47 -6.76 3.41
CA LEU A 140 -5.33 -8.22 3.33
C LEU A 140 -3.86 -8.67 3.44
N TYR A 141 -2.94 -7.94 2.80
CA TYR A 141 -1.51 -8.21 2.93
C TYR A 141 -1.01 -8.01 4.35
N ASP A 142 -1.45 -6.96 5.04
CA ASP A 142 -1.09 -6.71 6.43
C ASP A 142 -1.63 -7.80 7.36
N ALA A 143 -2.87 -8.25 7.17
CA ALA A 143 -3.46 -9.36 7.93
C ALA A 143 -2.67 -10.66 7.73
N TYR A 144 -2.32 -11.00 6.49
CA TYR A 144 -1.51 -12.19 6.21
C TYR A 144 -0.07 -12.09 6.73
N ALA A 145 0.55 -10.91 6.65
CA ALA A 145 1.88 -10.67 7.22
C ALA A 145 1.86 -10.82 8.75
N ALA A 146 0.86 -10.27 9.42
CA ALA A 146 0.68 -10.42 10.86
C ALA A 146 0.53 -11.91 11.25
N TYR A 147 -0.31 -12.67 10.54
CA TYR A 147 -0.39 -14.12 10.72
C TYR A 147 1.00 -14.78 10.60
N CYS A 148 1.76 -14.47 9.54
CA CYS A 148 3.09 -15.04 9.33
C CYS A 148 4.08 -14.73 10.45
N ASP A 149 4.01 -13.53 11.02
CA ASP A 149 4.89 -13.08 12.10
C ASP A 149 4.56 -13.76 13.43
N TYR A 150 3.27 -13.97 13.72
CA TYR A 150 2.82 -14.50 15.02
C TYR A 150 2.63 -16.02 15.06
N ARG A 151 2.57 -16.70 13.92
CA ARG A 151 2.18 -18.13 13.88
C ARG A 151 3.04 -19.10 14.69
N ASN A 152 4.28 -18.75 14.98
CA ASN A 152 5.17 -19.59 15.79
C ASN A 152 5.00 -19.38 17.31
N TYR A 153 4.25 -18.36 17.71
CA TYR A 153 4.00 -17.99 19.11
C TYR A 153 2.60 -18.37 19.58
N GLU A 154 1.66 -18.54 18.65
CA GLU A 154 0.25 -18.84 18.92
C GLU A 154 -0.07 -20.34 18.83
N SER A 155 -1.21 -20.73 19.42
CA SER A 155 -1.69 -22.11 19.30
C SER A 155 -2.12 -22.42 17.87
N VAL A 156 -2.23 -23.71 17.52
CA VAL A 156 -2.75 -24.11 16.20
C VAL A 156 -4.17 -23.59 15.99
N GLN A 157 -5.00 -23.55 17.05
CA GLN A 157 -6.37 -23.06 16.98
C GLN A 157 -6.42 -21.56 16.68
N ASP A 158 -5.68 -20.75 17.43
CA ASP A 158 -5.64 -19.29 17.26
C ASP A 158 -5.08 -18.91 15.88
N ASN A 159 -4.09 -19.68 15.40
CA ASN A 159 -3.56 -19.56 14.05
C ASN A 159 -4.61 -19.87 12.97
N CYS A 160 -5.43 -20.91 13.16
CA CYS A 160 -6.50 -21.23 12.24
C CYS A 160 -7.61 -20.18 12.23
N GLU A 161 -7.91 -19.57 13.38
CA GLU A 161 -8.87 -18.46 13.48
C GLU A 161 -8.35 -17.22 12.76
N THR A 162 -7.13 -16.80 13.05
CA THR A 162 -6.48 -15.65 12.37
C THR A 162 -6.40 -15.86 10.86
N LEU A 163 -6.08 -17.10 10.44
CA LEU A 163 -6.03 -17.42 9.03
C LEU A 163 -7.43 -17.40 8.41
N GLY A 164 -8.46 -17.86 9.14
CA GLY A 164 -9.87 -17.74 8.77
C GLY A 164 -10.28 -16.28 8.51
N ASP A 165 -9.84 -15.34 9.33
CA ASP A 165 -10.10 -13.91 9.09
C ASP A 165 -9.46 -13.43 7.77
N VAL A 166 -8.24 -13.88 7.46
CA VAL A 166 -7.57 -13.61 6.16
C VAL A 166 -8.37 -14.17 4.98
N PHE A 167 -8.99 -15.35 5.15
CA PHE A 167 -9.88 -15.93 4.15
C PHE A 167 -11.14 -15.11 3.92
N ASP A 168 -11.76 -14.65 5.00
CA ASP A 168 -12.95 -13.83 4.94
C ASP A 168 -12.67 -12.49 4.26
N ASP A 169 -11.56 -11.83 4.61
CA ASP A 169 -11.11 -10.60 3.96
C ASP A 169 -10.87 -10.80 2.45
N TYR A 170 -10.20 -11.90 2.07
CA TYR A 170 -10.00 -12.25 0.66
C TYR A 170 -11.34 -12.45 -0.06
N ASN A 171 -12.24 -13.23 0.54
CA ASN A 171 -13.53 -13.57 -0.04
C ASN A 171 -14.43 -12.35 -0.21
N ASP A 172 -14.40 -11.43 0.74
CA ASP A 172 -15.13 -10.16 0.68
C ASP A 172 -14.67 -9.29 -0.49
N ILE A 173 -13.36 -9.25 -0.77
CA ILE A 173 -12.84 -8.54 -1.94
C ILE A 173 -13.31 -9.21 -3.23
N ILE A 174 -13.24 -10.55 -3.31
CA ILE A 174 -13.63 -11.32 -4.51
C ILE A 174 -15.13 -11.16 -4.81
N LYS A 175 -15.99 -11.26 -3.79
CA LYS A 175 -17.46 -11.17 -3.92
C LYS A 175 -17.95 -9.74 -4.14
N SER A 176 -17.09 -8.73 -3.98
CA SER A 176 -17.45 -7.34 -4.18
C SER A 176 -17.64 -7.02 -5.67
N ASN A 177 -18.89 -6.92 -6.11
CA ASN A 177 -19.26 -6.48 -7.46
C ASN A 177 -18.68 -5.11 -7.86
N LYS A 178 -18.21 -4.31 -6.89
CA LYS A 178 -17.52 -3.03 -7.15
C LYS A 178 -16.20 -3.22 -7.89
N TYR A 179 -15.61 -4.42 -7.85
CA TYR A 179 -14.27 -4.69 -8.36
C TYR A 179 -14.23 -5.68 -9.53
N ALA A 180 -15.41 -6.10 -10.03
CA ALA A 180 -15.58 -7.13 -11.07
C ALA A 180 -14.74 -6.92 -12.35
N ASN A 181 -14.38 -5.68 -12.69
CA ASN A 181 -13.61 -5.36 -13.90
C ASN A 181 -12.11 -5.12 -13.64
N SER A 182 -11.61 -5.40 -12.43
CA SER A 182 -10.24 -5.07 -12.02
C SER A 182 -9.28 -6.24 -12.27
N ILE A 183 -8.87 -6.42 -13.52
CA ILE A 183 -8.01 -7.55 -13.94
C ILE A 183 -6.71 -7.60 -13.12
N TYR A 184 -6.07 -6.44 -12.90
CA TYR A 184 -4.79 -6.37 -12.17
C TYR A 184 -4.94 -6.61 -10.66
N LEU A 185 -6.07 -6.21 -10.06
CA LEU A 185 -6.35 -6.58 -8.67
C LEU A 185 -6.54 -8.10 -8.56
N TYR A 186 -7.30 -8.71 -9.47
CA TYR A 186 -7.52 -10.16 -9.45
C TYR A 186 -6.24 -10.96 -9.68
N LYS A 187 -5.31 -10.44 -10.49
CA LYS A 187 -3.96 -11.01 -10.63
C LYS A 187 -3.25 -11.09 -9.28
N GLU A 188 -3.22 -10.00 -8.53
CA GLU A 188 -2.55 -9.96 -7.22
C GLU A 188 -3.30 -10.73 -6.14
N LEU A 189 -4.64 -10.77 -6.19
CA LEU A 189 -5.45 -11.64 -5.33
C LEU A 189 -5.15 -13.13 -5.60
N LYS A 190 -4.99 -13.53 -6.87
CA LYS A 190 -4.58 -14.90 -7.20
C LYS A 190 -3.20 -15.22 -6.63
N ASN A 191 -2.25 -14.29 -6.70
CA ASN A 191 -0.91 -14.48 -6.15
C ASN A 191 -0.93 -14.71 -4.63
N ILE A 192 -1.64 -13.87 -3.88
CA ILE A 192 -1.73 -14.03 -2.41
C ILE A 192 -2.51 -15.29 -2.01
N LYS A 193 -3.57 -15.66 -2.75
CA LYS A 193 -4.25 -16.94 -2.57
C LYS A 193 -3.27 -18.11 -2.65
N CYS A 194 -2.42 -18.14 -3.68
CA CYS A 194 -1.42 -19.19 -3.82
C CYS A 194 -0.38 -19.21 -2.68
N LEU A 195 -0.09 -18.07 -2.06
CA LEU A 195 0.78 -18.01 -0.87
C LEU A 195 0.08 -18.62 0.35
N ILE A 196 -1.18 -18.26 0.58
CA ILE A 196 -2.00 -18.78 1.68
C ILE A 196 -2.21 -20.29 1.54
N GLU A 197 -2.56 -20.79 0.35
CA GLU A 197 -2.76 -22.22 0.08
C GLU A 197 -1.51 -23.08 0.32
N ARG A 198 -0.32 -22.47 0.19
CA ARG A 198 0.97 -23.13 0.46
C ARG A 198 1.35 -23.11 1.93
N ASP A 199 0.59 -22.44 2.79
CA ASP A 199 0.84 -22.48 4.23
C ASP A 199 0.62 -23.90 4.77
N HIS A 200 1.51 -24.32 5.65
CA HIS A 200 1.49 -25.65 6.23
C HIS A 200 0.24 -25.99 7.03
N LEU A 201 -0.40 -25.03 7.67
CA LEU A 201 -1.64 -25.31 8.40
C LEU A 201 -2.77 -25.67 7.44
N ILE A 202 -2.74 -25.11 6.22
CA ILE A 202 -3.69 -25.38 5.14
C ILE A 202 -3.38 -26.70 4.46
N TYR A 203 -2.18 -26.87 3.89
CA TYR A 203 -1.89 -28.07 3.10
C TYR A 203 -1.82 -29.36 3.96
N SER A 204 -1.51 -29.25 5.25
CA SER A 204 -1.52 -30.42 6.16
C SER A 204 -2.89 -30.73 6.75
N GLY A 205 -3.91 -29.90 6.47
CA GLY A 205 -5.28 -30.08 6.98
C GLY A 205 -5.39 -29.91 8.49
N LYS A 206 -4.51 -29.13 9.11
CA LYS A 206 -4.56 -28.82 10.56
C LYS A 206 -5.67 -27.83 10.89
N CYS A 207 -5.98 -26.94 9.96
CA CYS A 207 -7.18 -26.11 10.03
C CYS A 207 -8.35 -26.84 9.37
N ASP A 208 -9.52 -26.74 10.00
CA ASP A 208 -10.72 -27.42 9.53
C ASP A 208 -11.11 -26.89 8.14
N SER A 209 -11.22 -27.77 7.14
CA SER A 209 -11.38 -27.38 5.73
C SER A 209 -12.66 -26.61 5.43
N LYS A 210 -13.65 -26.69 6.33
CA LYS A 210 -14.90 -25.91 6.27
C LYS A 210 -14.72 -24.42 6.57
N LEU A 211 -13.61 -24.02 7.19
CA LEU A 211 -13.27 -22.61 7.43
C LEU A 211 -12.63 -21.96 6.19
N ILE A 212 -12.28 -22.75 5.18
CA ILE A 212 -11.32 -22.39 4.14
C ILE A 212 -11.91 -22.69 2.77
N GLU A 213 -12.94 -21.95 2.37
CA GLU A 213 -13.43 -21.98 0.99
C GLU A 213 -13.08 -20.67 0.29
N PHE A 214 -12.05 -20.71 -0.56
CA PHE A 214 -11.70 -19.57 -1.40
C PHE A 214 -12.77 -19.35 -2.45
N ALA A 215 -13.41 -18.19 -2.41
CA ALA A 215 -14.18 -17.68 -3.52
C ALA A 215 -13.27 -17.57 -4.75
N SER A 216 -13.82 -17.91 -5.91
CA SER A 216 -13.16 -17.63 -7.19
C SER A 216 -13.86 -16.44 -7.82
N PRO A 217 -13.12 -15.51 -8.43
CA PRO A 217 -13.75 -14.36 -9.07
C PRO A 217 -14.63 -14.84 -10.23
N GLU A 218 -15.86 -14.34 -10.30
CA GLU A 218 -16.76 -14.53 -11.45
C GLU A 218 -16.27 -13.68 -12.63
N VAL A 219 -15.01 -13.83 -13.05
CA VAL A 219 -14.54 -13.20 -14.28
C VAL A 219 -15.10 -14.04 -15.43
N PRO A 220 -15.86 -13.46 -16.37
CA PRO A 220 -16.15 -14.15 -17.63
C PRO A 220 -14.81 -14.61 -18.23
N ALA A 221 -14.76 -15.83 -18.76
CA ALA A 221 -13.55 -16.48 -19.28
C ALA A 221 -12.88 -15.80 -20.50
N LEU A 222 -13.09 -14.50 -20.69
CA LEU A 222 -12.56 -13.72 -21.79
C LEU A 222 -11.30 -12.99 -21.30
N GLU A 223 -10.16 -13.38 -21.89
CA GLU A 223 -8.84 -12.72 -21.88
C GLU A 223 -7.69 -13.33 -21.07
N TYR A 224 -7.81 -14.56 -20.53
CA TYR A 224 -6.63 -15.28 -20.04
C TYR A 224 -5.87 -16.11 -21.10
N GLU A 225 -6.45 -16.33 -22.29
CA GLU A 225 -5.85 -17.19 -23.33
C GLU A 225 -5.14 -16.46 -24.48
N LYS A 226 -4.94 -15.13 -24.42
CA LYS A 226 -4.30 -14.38 -25.53
C LYS A 226 -2.84 -13.99 -25.31
N THR A 227 -2.24 -14.35 -24.17
CA THR A 227 -0.83 -14.09 -23.88
C THR A 227 -0.20 -15.28 -23.15
N MET A 228 -0.07 -16.39 -23.87
CA MET A 228 1.01 -17.37 -23.67
C MET A 228 1.75 -17.54 -24.99
#